data_AF-A0A645I543-F1
#
_entry.id   AF-A0A645I543-F1
#
_cell.length_a   1.000
_cell.length_b   1.000
_cell.length_c   1.000
_cell.angle_alpha   90.00
_cell.angle_beta   90.00
_cell.angle_gamma   90.00
#
_symmetry.space_group_name_H-M   'P 1'
#
loop_
_entity.id
_entity.type
_entity.pdbx_description
1 polymer ?
#
loop_
_entity_poly.entity_id
_entity_poly.type
_entity_poly.pdbx_seq_one_letter_code
_entity_poly.pdbx_strand_id
1 'polypeptide(L)'
;MDCEWLKDKAMATMEDWLQKHPNVCGVIAANDGMTLGAIEAFKGAGKDLSKCYFYGIDGMQDACASIKAGELTASVLQDAEGMMKKGLEMINDMLNGKKVSREPQYVESILITKDNVDQFID
;
A
#
# COMPACT_ATOMS: atom_id res chain seq x y z
N MET A 1 -10.91 11.81 -8.99
CA MET A 1 -11.31 10.67 -9.82
C MET A 1 -11.08 9.43 -8.99
N ASP A 2 -12.11 8.61 -8.83
CA ASP A 2 -11.99 7.32 -8.19
C ASP A 2 -11.37 6.34 -9.20
N CYS A 3 -10.29 5.67 -8.82
CA CYS A 3 -9.64 4.66 -9.66
C CYS A 3 -10.19 3.25 -9.39
N GLU A 4 -11.25 3.15 -8.57
CA GLU A 4 -11.97 1.92 -8.26
C GLU A 4 -11.07 0.81 -7.70
N TRP A 5 -9.98 1.18 -7.02
CA TRP A 5 -8.97 0.26 -6.48
C TRP A 5 -8.18 -0.54 -7.54
N LEU A 6 -8.29 -0.17 -8.82
CA LEU A 6 -7.70 -0.91 -9.94
C LEU A 6 -6.38 -0.28 -10.42
N LYS A 7 -5.40 -1.16 -10.69
CA LYS A 7 -4.06 -0.80 -11.16
C LYS A 7 -4.07 -0.07 -12.50
N ASP A 8 -4.82 -0.57 -13.48
CA ASP A 8 -4.92 -0.03 -14.83
C ASP A 8 -5.58 1.36 -14.84
N LYS A 9 -6.64 1.56 -14.05
CA LYS A 9 -7.28 2.88 -13.88
C LYS A 9 -6.37 3.89 -13.19
N ALA A 10 -5.59 3.45 -12.20
CA ALA A 10 -4.59 4.30 -11.55
C ALA A 10 -3.48 4.71 -12.53
N MET A 11 -2.99 3.78 -13.35
CA MET A 11 -2.02 4.05 -14.41
C MET A 11 -2.56 5.08 -15.40
N ALA A 12 -3.74 4.84 -15.99
CA ALA A 12 -4.37 5.77 -16.94
C ALA A 12 -4.59 7.17 -16.34
N THR A 13 -5.02 7.24 -15.09
CA THR A 13 -5.18 8.53 -14.38
C THR A 13 -3.83 9.24 -14.20
N MET A 14 -2.77 8.51 -13.87
CA MET A 14 -1.44 9.08 -13.68
C MET A 14 -0.80 9.52 -15.00
N GLU A 15 -1.01 8.80 -16.11
CA GLU A 15 -0.60 9.23 -17.45
C GLU A 15 -1.19 10.61 -17.79
N ASP A 16 -2.49 10.75 -17.53
CA ASP A 16 -3.24 12.00 -17.68
C ASP A 16 -2.68 13.13 -16.81
N TRP A 17 -2.32 12.81 -15.56
CA TRP A 17 -1.77 13.79 -14.62
C TRP A 17 -0.34 14.19 -14.95
N LEU A 18 0.50 13.29 -15.45
CA LEU A 18 1.87 13.63 -15.86
C LEU A 18 1.89 14.62 -17.03
N GLN A 19 0.88 14.59 -17.90
CA GLN A 19 0.70 15.59 -18.96
C GLN A 19 0.27 16.94 -18.40
N LYS A 20 -0.67 16.96 -17.45
CA LYS A 20 -1.24 18.18 -16.85
C LYS A 20 -0.31 18.82 -15.79
N HIS A 21 0.49 18.00 -15.12
CA HIS A 21 1.30 18.35 -13.96
C HIS A 21 2.70 17.73 -14.09
N PRO A 22 3.56 18.25 -14.99
CA PRO A 22 4.83 17.62 -15.33
C PRO A 22 5.85 17.57 -14.18
N ASN A 23 5.62 18.32 -13.10
CA ASN A 23 6.51 18.40 -11.94
C ASN A 23 6.08 17.50 -10.77
N VAL A 24 5.02 16.70 -10.91
CA VAL A 24 4.65 15.72 -9.87
C VAL A 24 5.77 14.71 -9.72
N CYS A 25 6.23 14.52 -8.49
CA CYS A 25 7.26 13.56 -8.11
C CYS A 25 6.86 12.76 -6.87
N GLY A 26 5.58 12.76 -6.48
CA GLY A 26 5.08 12.09 -5.29
C GLY A 26 3.73 11.45 -5.57
N VAL A 27 3.55 10.18 -5.19
CA VAL A 27 2.29 9.45 -5.27
C VAL A 27 2.04 8.69 -3.98
N ILE A 28 0.82 8.81 -3.46
CA ILE A 28 0.28 7.93 -2.43
C ILE A 28 -1.04 7.40 -2.98
N ALA A 29 -1.23 6.09 -2.98
CA ALA A 29 -2.48 5.47 -3.42
C ALA A 29 -3.12 4.62 -2.32
N ALA A 30 -4.38 4.26 -2.53
CA ALA A 30 -5.16 3.54 -1.53
C ALA A 30 -4.71 2.08 -1.34
N ASN A 31 -4.02 1.50 -2.32
CA ASN A 31 -3.39 0.19 -2.22
C ASN A 31 -2.10 0.14 -3.07
N ASP A 32 -1.33 -0.92 -2.86
CA ASP A 32 -0.09 -1.21 -3.58
C ASP A 32 -0.28 -1.29 -5.09
N GLY A 33 -1.32 -1.99 -5.55
CA GLY A 33 -1.61 -2.16 -6.97
C GLY A 33 -1.78 -0.83 -7.71
N MET A 34 -2.46 0.13 -7.11
CA MET A 34 -2.65 1.48 -7.65
C MET A 34 -1.34 2.26 -7.69
N THR A 35 -0.53 2.21 -6.63
CA THR A 35 0.78 2.87 -6.61
C THR A 35 1.72 2.27 -7.66
N LEU A 36 1.70 0.95 -7.84
CA LEU A 36 2.43 0.27 -8.90
C LEU A 36 1.93 0.69 -10.30
N GLY A 37 0.62 0.88 -10.49
CA GLY A 37 0.08 1.44 -11.73
C GLY A 37 0.60 2.84 -12.02
N ALA A 38 0.67 3.70 -11.00
CA ALA A 38 1.24 5.03 -11.14
C ALA A 38 2.74 4.99 -11.47
N ILE A 39 3.51 4.08 -10.86
CA ILE A 39 4.93 3.86 -11.19
C ILE A 39 5.10 3.50 -12.67
N GLU A 40 4.25 2.62 -13.22
CA GLU A 40 4.28 2.27 -14.64
C GLU A 40 4.02 3.48 -15.54
N ALA A 41 3.09 4.36 -15.17
CA ALA A 41 2.87 5.62 -15.91
C ALA A 41 4.11 6.54 -15.88
N PHE A 42 4.80 6.63 -14.74
CA PHE A 42 6.06 7.39 -14.63
C PHE A 42 7.16 6.80 -15.52
N LYS A 43 7.30 5.46 -15.54
CA LYS A 43 8.25 4.76 -16.43
C LYS A 43 7.92 5.03 -17.90
N GLY A 44 6.64 4.91 -18.28
CA GLY A 44 6.16 5.19 -19.63
C GLY A 44 6.41 6.63 -20.08
N ALA A 45 6.37 7.59 -19.14
CA ALA A 45 6.71 8.98 -19.38
C ALA A 45 8.23 9.29 -19.33
N GLY A 46 9.08 8.28 -19.14
CA GLY A 46 10.54 8.44 -19.06
C GLY A 46 11.01 9.24 -17.83
N LYS A 47 10.24 9.23 -16.73
CA LYS A 47 10.61 9.93 -15.50
C LYS A 47 11.65 9.13 -14.71
N ASP A 48 12.59 9.85 -14.12
CA ASP A 48 13.58 9.29 -13.21
C ASP A 48 12.93 8.99 -11.85
N LEU A 49 12.63 7.72 -11.60
CA LEU A 49 11.97 7.27 -10.36
C LEU A 49 12.80 7.56 -9.11
N SER A 50 14.14 7.65 -9.22
CA SER A 50 15.01 7.94 -8.06
C SER A 50 14.84 9.36 -7.51
N LYS A 51 14.18 10.24 -8.28
CA LYS A 51 13.82 11.60 -7.87
C LYS A 51 12.37 11.73 -7.41
N CYS A 52 11.66 10.60 -7.30
CA CYS A 52 10.26 10.55 -6.97
C CYS A 52 10.01 9.67 -5.72
N TYR A 53 8.85 9.84 -5.11
CA TYR A 53 8.42 9.10 -3.94
C TYR A 53 7.08 8.43 -4.20
N PHE A 54 6.97 7.15 -3.85
CA PHE A 54 5.80 6.32 -4.11
C PHE A 54 5.46 5.53 -2.85
N TYR A 55 4.24 5.70 -2.33
CA TYR A 55 3.78 5.02 -1.12
C TYR A 55 2.52 4.21 -1.41
N GLY A 56 2.55 2.94 -1.02
CA GLY A 56 1.44 2.00 -1.10
C GLY A 56 0.90 1.60 0.28
N ILE A 57 -0.14 0.78 0.24
CA ILE A 57 -0.78 0.16 1.39
C ILE A 57 -1.08 -1.28 0.98
N ASP A 58 -0.89 -2.23 1.90
CA ASP A 58 -1.24 -3.66 1.88
C ASP A 58 -0.03 -4.55 2.16
N GLY A 59 1.16 -4.19 1.67
CA GLY A 59 2.37 -5.00 1.82
C GLY A 59 2.38 -6.24 0.92
N MET A 60 1.81 -6.14 -0.28
CA MET A 60 1.77 -7.24 -1.25
C MET A 60 3.16 -7.62 -1.78
N GLN A 61 3.33 -8.88 -2.19
CA GLN A 61 4.61 -9.38 -2.72
C GLN A 61 5.16 -8.53 -3.88
N ASP A 62 4.30 -8.08 -4.81
CA ASP A 62 4.72 -7.21 -5.92
C ASP A 62 5.21 -5.83 -5.43
N ALA A 63 4.62 -5.30 -4.36
CA ALA A 63 5.09 -4.06 -3.73
C ALA A 63 6.43 -4.27 -3.04
N CYS A 64 6.62 -5.36 -2.30
CA CYS A 64 7.90 -5.73 -1.72
C CYS A 64 8.99 -5.88 -2.80
N ALA A 65 8.68 -6.57 -3.91
CA ALA A 65 9.60 -6.68 -5.04
C ALA A 65 9.95 -5.30 -5.64
N SER A 66 8.97 -4.42 -5.81
CA SER A 66 9.17 -3.06 -6.32
C SER A 66 9.99 -2.18 -5.36
N ILE A 67 9.81 -2.33 -4.04
CA ILE A 67 10.63 -1.67 -3.01
C ILE A 67 12.08 -2.15 -3.09
N LYS A 68 12.28 -3.46 -3.22
CA LYS A 68 13.62 -4.05 -3.37
C LYS A 68 14.32 -3.57 -4.64
N ALA A 69 13.58 -3.43 -5.73
CA ALA A 69 14.06 -2.84 -6.98
C ALA A 69 14.36 -1.33 -6.89
N GLY A 70 13.93 -0.65 -5.81
CA GLY A 70 14.12 0.78 -5.61
C GLY A 70 13.14 1.66 -6.37
N GLU A 71 12.00 1.11 -6.80
CA GLU A 71 10.96 1.84 -7.53
C GLU A 71 9.89 2.36 -6.58
N LEU A 72 9.30 1.50 -5.76
CA LEU A 72 8.36 1.87 -4.69
C LEU A 72 9.14 2.31 -3.45
N THR A 73 8.76 3.42 -2.82
CA THR A 73 9.50 3.94 -1.64
C THR A 73 9.17 3.13 -0.39
N ALA A 74 7.88 2.88 -0.15
CA ALA A 74 7.42 2.07 0.98
C ALA A 74 5.99 1.59 0.78
N SER A 75 5.61 0.56 1.54
CA SER A 75 4.23 0.13 1.70
C SER A 75 3.91 -0.07 3.18
N VAL A 76 2.67 0.22 3.58
CA VAL A 76 2.19 -0.07 4.94
C VAL A 76 1.46 -1.41 4.92
N LEU A 77 2.03 -2.41 5.58
CA LEU A 77 1.43 -3.74 5.72
C LEU A 77 0.13 -3.64 6.51
N GLN A 78 -0.94 -4.21 5.95
CA GLN A 78 -2.15 -4.50 6.71
C GLN A 78 -2.03 -5.90 7.32
N ASP A 79 -1.80 -5.97 8.63
CA ASP A 79 -1.66 -7.24 9.36
C ASP A 79 -3.00 -7.99 9.47
N ALA A 80 -3.32 -8.73 8.41
CA ALA A 80 -4.53 -9.54 8.33
C ALA A 80 -4.59 -10.62 9.41
N GLU A 81 -3.44 -11.20 9.80
CA GLU A 81 -3.38 -12.22 10.84
C GLU A 81 -3.67 -11.62 12.22
N GLY A 82 -3.04 -10.49 12.56
CA GLY A 82 -3.31 -9.76 13.80
C GLY A 82 -4.76 -9.28 13.89
N MET A 83 -5.32 -8.78 12.78
CA MET A 83 -6.73 -8.42 12.68
C MET A 83 -7.65 -9.63 12.92
N MET A 84 -7.35 -10.77 12.30
CA MET A 84 -8.12 -12.00 12.48
C MET A 84 -8.06 -12.49 13.93
N LYS A 85 -6.86 -12.58 14.51
CA LYS A 85 -6.64 -13.02 15.88
C LYS A 85 -7.43 -12.16 16.88
N LYS A 86 -7.31 -10.84 16.76
CA LYS A 86 -8.02 -9.90 17.64
C LYS A 86 -9.54 -10.02 17.47
N GLY A 87 -10.02 -10.19 16.25
CA GLY A 87 -11.43 -10.46 15.96
C GLY A 87 -11.95 -11.74 16.63
N LEU A 88 -11.19 -12.83 16.55
CA LEU A 88 -11.54 -14.11 17.19
C LEU A 88 -11.51 -14.04 18.72
N GLU A 89 -10.54 -13.34 19.30
CA GLU A 89 -10.46 -13.08 20.74
C GLU A 89 -11.71 -12.33 21.22
N MET A 90 -12.14 -11.29 20.50
CA MET A 90 -13.36 -10.55 20.81
C MET A 90 -14.62 -11.44 20.70
N ILE A 91 -14.72 -12.27 19.66
CA ILE A 91 -15.84 -13.22 19.50
C ILE A 91 -15.90 -14.19 20.69
N ASN A 92 -14.76 -14.78 21.06
CA ASN A 92 -14.68 -15.70 22.19
C ASN A 92 -15.07 -15.00 23.51
N ASP A 93 -14.63 -13.77 23.73
CA ASP A 93 -14.97 -13.00 24.92
C ASP A 93 -16.47 -12.71 25.01
N MET A 94 -17.12 -12.36 23.90
CA MET A 94 -18.57 -12.18 23.84
C MET A 94 -19.32 -13.47 24.16
N LEU A 95 -18.89 -14.62 23.61
CA LEU A 95 -19.51 -15.92 23.87
C LEU A 95 -19.38 -16.34 25.34
N ASN A 96 -18.33 -15.90 26.03
CA ASN A 96 -18.11 -16.14 27.47
C ASN A 96 -18.73 -15.05 28.36
N GLY A 97 -19.60 -14.19 27.82
CA GLY A 97 -20.36 -13.19 28.58
C GLY A 97 -19.54 -11.97 29.03
N LYS A 98 -18.31 -11.79 28.52
CA LYS A 98 -17.53 -10.58 28.80
C LYS A 98 -18.07 -9.40 27.98
N LYS A 99 -17.97 -8.19 28.55
CA LYS A 99 -18.25 -6.96 27.82
C LYS A 99 -17.05 -6.61 26.95
N VAL A 100 -17.24 -6.62 25.64
CA VAL A 100 -16.24 -6.17 24.67
C VAL A 100 -16.48 -4.70 24.32
N SER A 101 -15.39 -3.94 24.17
CA SER A 101 -15.46 -2.52 23.79
C SER A 101 -16.10 -2.34 22.42
N ARG A 102 -16.87 -1.25 22.26
CA ARG A 102 -17.38 -0.80 20.94
C ARG A 102 -16.44 0.18 20.25
N GLU A 103 -15.39 0.62 20.95
CA GLU A 103 -14.39 1.50 20.37
C GLU A 103 -13.51 0.76 19.35
N PRO A 104 -13.02 1.46 18.31
CA PRO A 104 -12.11 0.88 17.33
C PRO A 104 -10.95 0.16 17.99
N GLN A 105 -10.68 -1.05 17.50
CA GLN A 105 -9.55 -1.85 17.91
C GLN A 105 -8.43 -1.70 16.88
N TYR A 106 -7.28 -1.22 17.33
CA TYR A 106 -6.13 -1.04 16.47
C TYR A 106 -5.26 -2.29 16.45
N VAL A 107 -4.75 -2.62 15.27
CA VAL A 107 -3.66 -3.58 15.06
C VAL A 107 -2.51 -2.75 14.51
N GLU A 108 -1.32 -2.92 15.07
CA GLU A 108 -0.14 -2.18 14.61
C GLU A 108 0.19 -2.61 13.18
N SER A 109 0.40 -1.62 12.31
CA SER A 109 0.88 -1.86 10.95
C SER A 109 2.40 -1.78 10.91
N ILE A 110 2.99 -2.46 9.91
CA ILE A 110 4.42 -2.43 9.68
C ILE A 110 4.69 -1.56 8.46
N LEU A 111 5.58 -0.58 8.59
CA LEU A 111 6.11 0.14 7.44
C LEU A 111 7.19 -0.72 6.77
N ILE A 112 6.91 -1.19 5.57
CA ILE A 112 7.85 -1.93 4.73
C ILE A 112 8.62 -0.91 3.89
N THR A 113 9.94 -0.93 4.02
CA THR A 113 10.89 -0.09 3.29
C THR A 113 12.05 -0.95 2.81
N LYS A 114 12.99 -0.36 2.07
CA LYS A 114 14.20 -1.06 1.63
C LYS A 114 15.01 -1.67 2.79
N ASP A 115 14.90 -1.11 3.99
CA ASP A 115 15.66 -1.56 5.16
C ASP A 115 15.16 -2.89 5.75
N ASN A 116 13.88 -3.24 5.53
CA ASN A 116 13.27 -4.44 6.10
C ASN A 116 12.54 -5.32 5.08
N VAL A 117 12.46 -4.93 3.79
CA VAL A 117 11.68 -5.64 2.76
C VAL A 117 12.08 -7.10 2.58
N ASP A 118 13.35 -7.45 2.81
CA ASP A 118 13.82 -8.84 2.71
C ASP A 118 13.17 -9.79 3.75
N GLN A 119 12.52 -9.26 4.79
CA GLN A 119 11.76 -10.04 5.76
C GLN A 119 10.35 -10.42 5.25
N PHE A 120 9.92 -9.82 4.14
CA PHE A 120 8.56 -9.91 3.60
C PHE A 120 8.51 -10.51 2.18
N ILE A 121 9.66 -10.92 1.64
CA ILE A 121 9.77 -11.58 0.33
C ILE A 121 10.10 -13.05 0.59
N ASP A 122 9.28 -13.94 0.02
CA ASP A 122 9.52 -15.40 0.02
C ASP A 122 10.62 -15.81 -0.98
#